data_AF-A0A5D6XSZ0-F1
#
_entry.id   AF-A0A5D6XSZ0-F1
#
_cell.length_a   1.000
_cell.length_b   1.000
_cell.length_c   1.000
_cell.angle_alpha   90.00
_cell.angle_beta   90.00
_cell.angle_gamma   90.00
#
_symmetry.space_group_name_H-M   'P 1'
#
loop_
_entity.id
_entity.type
_entity.pdbx_description
1 polymer ?
#
loop_
_entity_poly.entity_id
_entity_poly.type
_entity_poly.pdbx_seq_one_letter_code
_entity_poly.pdbx_strand_id
1 'polypeptide(L)'
;MEPWRQAAVDARHALEQQFLGEKPAALYAALGAHAADAATGGALFYAGVAAAQAAQKLMRIGAATPVLPQLVGGAAVAASSAAALHFASLPREIWELAALQRSRVEAGAGLAALWSAAPPPQSLAACAQQKLTARVEEIRDAPYPVYMLMGLLCFKMLGGRLNALAPSNFSNLGAFHLKKASLPATAEYATPIERGVIQEFGRLYGCHTVAQRKDASVLRRLVGRKVAFRFYPQCEPCSNQQGTVVKQWKAKLRTHFLSPRLYHSTGLWLVLLCTGGLYVGGSSFHEMSDVEATRTQATASGSDELLQFTNHHATSEHGLLVSLRERERKLRRTLKSAKHAAEAAALHAEIDAIVQCKASLKANMKREKARKASA
;
A
#
# COMPACT_ATOMS: atom_id res chain seq x y z
N MET A 1 37.05 -26.63 -32.89
CA MET A 1 35.85 -25.94 -32.36
C MET A 1 36.23 -24.52 -32.00
N GLU A 2 35.45 -23.53 -32.41
CA GLU A 2 35.77 -22.12 -32.14
C GLU A 2 35.57 -21.77 -30.66
N PRO A 3 36.55 -21.12 -30.00
CA PRO A 3 36.49 -20.78 -28.57
C PRO A 3 35.24 -19.98 -28.16
N TRP A 4 34.70 -19.14 -29.06
CA TRP A 4 33.52 -18.32 -28.78
C TRP A 4 32.24 -19.15 -28.66
N ARG A 5 32.13 -20.30 -29.32
CA ARG A 5 30.96 -21.19 -29.20
C ARG A 5 30.90 -21.84 -27.82
N GLN A 6 32.05 -22.25 -27.28
CA GLN A 6 32.13 -22.80 -25.93
C GLN A 6 31.76 -21.74 -24.89
N ALA A 7 32.31 -20.53 -25.00
CA ALA A 7 31.99 -19.42 -24.11
C ALA A 7 30.49 -19.05 -24.13
N ALA A 8 29.82 -19.12 -25.29
CA ALA A 8 28.39 -18.88 -25.42
C ALA A 8 27.53 -19.98 -24.76
N VAL A 9 27.95 -21.25 -24.86
CA VAL A 9 27.30 -22.38 -24.20
C VAL A 9 27.46 -22.28 -22.67
N ASP A 10 28.67 -21.96 -22.20
CA ASP A 10 28.95 -21.79 -20.77
C ASP A 10 28.17 -20.62 -20.17
N ALA A 11 28.09 -19.48 -20.88
CA ALA A 11 27.30 -18.32 -20.46
C ALA A 11 25.80 -18.62 -20.39
N ARG A 12 25.27 -19.42 -21.34
CA ARG A 12 23.88 -19.87 -21.32
C ARG A 12 23.62 -20.80 -20.13
N HIS A 13 24.49 -21.78 -19.88
CA HIS A 13 24.35 -22.67 -18.72
C HIS A 13 24.45 -21.92 -17.40
N ALA A 14 25.32 -20.92 -17.29
CA ALA A 14 25.41 -20.06 -16.12
C ALA A 14 24.11 -19.27 -15.90
N LEU A 15 23.50 -18.71 -16.96
CA LEU A 15 22.21 -18.04 -16.88
C LEU A 15 21.08 -19.02 -16.50
N GLU A 16 21.02 -20.19 -17.11
CA GLU A 16 20.04 -21.22 -16.79
C GLU A 16 20.17 -21.68 -15.33
N GLN A 17 21.38 -21.90 -14.81
CA GLN A 17 21.61 -22.18 -13.40
C GLN A 17 21.24 -21.00 -12.48
N GLN A 18 21.44 -19.76 -12.95
CA GLN A 18 21.05 -18.57 -12.20
C GLN A 18 19.53 -18.38 -12.16
N PHE A 19 18.80 -18.81 -13.21
CA PHE A 19 17.34 -18.81 -13.29
C PHE A 19 16.68 -20.03 -12.62
N LEU A 20 17.37 -21.17 -12.57
CA LEU A 20 16.94 -22.38 -11.87
C LEU A 20 17.37 -22.42 -10.40
N GLY A 21 18.25 -21.50 -9.98
CA GLY A 21 18.72 -21.41 -8.60
C GLY A 21 17.59 -21.01 -7.63
N GLU A 22 17.82 -21.19 -6.34
CA GLU A 22 16.85 -20.82 -5.29
C GLU A 22 16.64 -19.29 -5.19
N LYS A 23 17.62 -18.50 -5.64
CA LYS A 23 17.62 -17.03 -5.61
C LYS A 23 16.47 -16.40 -6.42
N PRO A 24 16.26 -16.73 -7.72
CA PRO A 24 15.12 -16.22 -8.47
C PRO A 24 13.78 -16.65 -7.87
N ALA A 25 13.66 -17.87 -7.32
CA ALA A 25 12.42 -18.31 -6.67
C ALA A 25 12.07 -17.44 -5.46
N ALA A 26 13.05 -17.16 -4.59
CA ALA A 26 12.88 -16.24 -3.46
C ALA A 26 12.54 -14.80 -3.91
N LEU A 27 13.21 -14.32 -4.97
CA LEU A 27 12.93 -13.00 -5.55
C LEU A 27 11.50 -12.90 -6.10
N TYR A 28 11.04 -13.90 -6.85
CA TYR A 28 9.68 -13.94 -7.38
C TYR A 28 8.64 -14.07 -6.28
N ALA A 29 8.92 -14.84 -5.22
CA ALA A 29 8.05 -14.93 -4.06
C ALA A 29 7.93 -13.56 -3.35
N ALA A 30 9.05 -12.85 -3.16
CA ALA A 30 9.06 -11.51 -2.57
C ALA A 30 8.32 -10.49 -3.45
N LEU A 31 8.57 -10.48 -4.76
CA LEU A 31 7.85 -9.64 -5.72
C LEU A 31 6.36 -9.93 -5.74
N GLY A 32 5.97 -11.21 -5.70
CA GLY A 32 4.59 -11.64 -5.63
C GLY A 32 3.90 -11.18 -4.35
N ALA A 33 4.57 -11.30 -3.21
CA ALA A 33 4.09 -10.81 -1.92
C ALA A 33 3.87 -9.28 -1.95
N HIS A 34 4.82 -8.51 -2.48
CA HIS A 34 4.67 -7.07 -2.64
C HIS A 34 3.53 -6.67 -3.58
N ALA A 35 3.40 -7.37 -4.71
CA ALA A 35 2.33 -7.12 -5.65
C ALA A 35 0.96 -7.40 -5.02
N ALA A 36 0.85 -8.48 -4.23
CA ALA A 36 -0.36 -8.81 -3.49
C ALA A 36 -0.70 -7.73 -2.45
N ASP A 37 0.27 -7.35 -1.60
CA ASP A 37 0.09 -6.31 -0.59
C ASP A 37 -0.31 -4.97 -1.24
N ALA A 38 0.31 -4.61 -2.37
CA ALA A 38 -0.03 -3.39 -3.11
C ALA A 38 -1.42 -3.42 -3.72
N ALA A 39 -1.83 -4.56 -4.29
CA ALA A 39 -3.19 -4.75 -4.78
C ALA A 39 -4.22 -4.63 -3.64
N THR A 40 -3.95 -5.24 -2.47
CA THR A 40 -4.79 -5.11 -1.28
C THR A 40 -4.87 -3.66 -0.80
N GLY A 41 -3.74 -2.95 -0.71
CA GLY A 41 -3.73 -1.52 -0.35
C GLY A 41 -4.54 -0.66 -1.32
N GLY A 42 -4.43 -0.93 -2.62
CA GLY A 42 -5.25 -0.30 -3.65
C GLY A 42 -6.75 -0.53 -3.46
N ALA A 43 -7.14 -1.78 -3.21
CA ALA A 43 -8.54 -2.15 -2.97
C ALA A 43 -9.10 -1.50 -1.70
N LEU A 44 -8.35 -1.53 -0.59
CA LEU A 44 -8.72 -0.88 0.67
C LEU A 44 -8.89 0.63 0.51
N PHE A 45 -7.94 1.28 -0.17
CA PHE A 45 -8.03 2.72 -0.42
C PHE A 45 -9.27 3.07 -1.26
N TYR A 46 -9.50 2.34 -2.35
CA TYR A 46 -10.65 2.54 -3.22
C TYR A 46 -11.97 2.34 -2.48
N ALA A 47 -12.07 1.28 -1.66
CA ALA A 47 -13.24 1.02 -0.83
C ALA A 47 -13.50 2.17 0.17
N GLY A 48 -12.45 2.67 0.83
CA GLY A 48 -12.55 3.78 1.78
C GLY A 48 -13.04 5.08 1.14
N VAL A 49 -12.49 5.46 -0.01
CA VAL A 49 -12.97 6.67 -0.73
C VAL A 49 -14.38 6.47 -1.30
N ALA A 50 -14.73 5.26 -1.78
CA ALA A 50 -16.07 4.94 -2.25
C ALA A 50 -17.11 5.04 -1.11
N ALA A 51 -16.80 4.51 0.07
CA ALA A 51 -17.61 4.64 1.26
C ALA A 51 -17.83 6.12 1.62
N ALA A 52 -16.79 6.95 1.54
CA ALA A 52 -16.91 8.39 1.77
C ALA A 52 -17.83 9.09 0.76
N GLN A 53 -17.78 8.76 -0.54
CA GLN A 53 -18.72 9.37 -1.51
C GLN A 53 -20.15 8.90 -1.25
N ALA A 54 -20.35 7.64 -0.84
CA ALA A 54 -21.66 7.12 -0.46
C ALA A 54 -22.22 7.89 0.76
N ALA A 55 -21.39 8.09 1.79
CA ALA A 55 -21.74 8.88 2.97
C ALA A 55 -22.09 10.33 2.60
N GLN A 56 -21.28 10.99 1.77
CA GLN A 56 -21.57 12.33 1.26
C GLN A 56 -22.90 12.38 0.51
N LYS A 57 -23.21 11.37 -0.31
CA LYS A 57 -24.48 11.29 -1.05
C LYS A 57 -25.67 11.18 -0.10
N LEU A 58 -25.58 10.33 0.94
CA LEU A 58 -26.61 10.18 1.96
C LEU A 58 -26.83 11.48 2.73
N MET A 59 -25.76 12.19 3.07
CA MET A 59 -25.80 13.49 3.74
C MET A 59 -26.16 14.66 2.82
N ARG A 60 -26.44 14.41 1.53
CA ARG A 60 -26.68 15.43 0.49
C ARG A 60 -25.54 16.44 0.34
N ILE A 61 -24.32 16.04 0.68
CA ILE A 61 -23.09 16.82 0.48
C ILE A 61 -22.65 16.58 -0.96
N GLY A 62 -22.78 17.62 -1.80
CA GLY A 62 -22.33 17.56 -3.19
C GLY A 62 -21.11 18.46 -3.42
N ALA A 63 -20.46 18.32 -4.57
CA ALA A 63 -19.27 19.10 -4.93
C ALA A 63 -19.47 20.63 -4.98
N ALA A 64 -20.73 21.08 -4.92
CA ALA A 64 -21.13 22.47 -4.87
C ALA A 64 -21.25 23.03 -3.44
N THR A 65 -21.30 22.16 -2.43
CA THR A 65 -21.33 22.58 -1.03
C THR A 65 -19.99 23.25 -0.70
N PRO A 66 -19.97 24.46 -0.14
CA PRO A 66 -18.71 25.13 0.19
C PRO A 66 -17.99 24.36 1.29
N VAL A 67 -16.67 24.16 1.12
CA VAL A 67 -15.72 23.59 2.10
C VAL A 67 -15.93 22.11 2.47
N LEU A 68 -17.15 21.70 2.78
CA LEU A 68 -17.48 20.39 3.33
C LEU A 68 -17.03 19.20 2.45
N PRO A 69 -17.20 19.23 1.11
CA PRO A 69 -16.65 18.20 0.22
C PRO A 69 -15.14 18.04 0.32
N GLN A 70 -14.41 19.14 0.50
CA GLN A 70 -12.95 19.14 0.58
C GLN A 70 -12.48 18.58 1.92
N LEU A 71 -13.16 18.94 3.02
CA LEU A 71 -12.86 18.40 4.35
C LEU A 71 -13.13 16.90 4.40
N VAL A 72 -14.32 16.47 3.99
CA VAL A 72 -14.69 15.05 3.99
C VAL A 72 -13.81 14.26 3.01
N GLY A 73 -13.53 14.81 1.82
CA GLY A 73 -12.62 14.19 0.86
C GLY A 73 -11.19 14.09 1.40
N GLY A 74 -10.68 15.12 2.08
CA GLY A 74 -9.37 15.12 2.72
C GLY A 74 -9.26 14.07 3.83
N ALA A 75 -10.24 14.05 4.74
CA ALA A 75 -10.32 13.05 5.80
C ALA A 75 -10.43 11.63 5.24
N ALA A 76 -11.24 11.43 4.19
CA ALA A 76 -11.39 10.14 3.54
C ALA A 76 -10.08 9.65 2.91
N VAL A 77 -9.35 10.50 2.18
CA VAL A 77 -8.04 10.14 1.61
C VAL A 77 -7.06 9.80 2.72
N ALA A 78 -6.94 10.65 3.75
CA ALA A 78 -6.03 10.43 4.87
C ALA A 78 -6.31 9.09 5.59
N ALA A 79 -7.57 8.86 5.99
CA ALA A 79 -7.97 7.64 6.70
C ALA A 79 -7.82 6.39 5.82
N SER A 80 -8.20 6.48 4.54
CA SER A 80 -8.08 5.35 3.60
C SER A 80 -6.62 5.01 3.30
N SER A 81 -5.72 6.00 3.26
CA SER A 81 -4.28 5.78 3.10
C SER A 81 -3.65 5.13 4.33
N ALA A 82 -4.02 5.57 5.54
CA ALA A 82 -3.61 4.92 6.77
C ALA A 82 -4.08 3.46 6.82
N ALA A 83 -5.35 3.21 6.50
CA ALA A 83 -5.90 1.86 6.45
C ALA A 83 -5.22 0.99 5.37
N ALA A 84 -4.99 1.55 4.17
CA ALA A 84 -4.32 0.83 3.09
C ALA A 84 -2.93 0.34 3.48
N LEU A 85 -2.09 1.19 4.09
CA LEU A 85 -0.76 0.78 4.55
C LEU A 85 -0.83 -0.18 5.73
N HIS A 86 -1.73 0.05 6.68
CA HIS A 86 -1.79 -0.74 7.92
C HIS A 86 -2.32 -2.16 7.71
N PHE A 87 -3.23 -2.34 6.75
CA PHE A 87 -3.92 -3.62 6.52
C PHE A 87 -3.54 -4.30 5.19
N ALA A 88 -2.61 -3.75 4.41
CA ALA A 88 -2.21 -4.31 3.10
C ALA A 88 -1.73 -5.76 3.17
N SER A 89 -0.91 -6.12 4.17
CA SER A 89 -0.34 -7.47 4.29
C SER A 89 -1.28 -8.50 4.92
N LEU A 90 -2.42 -8.07 5.45
CA LEU A 90 -3.28 -8.92 6.27
C LEU A 90 -3.82 -10.16 5.51
N PRO A 91 -4.30 -10.06 4.26
CA PRO A 91 -4.74 -11.24 3.50
C PRO A 91 -3.62 -12.26 3.28
N ARG A 92 -2.40 -11.78 3.00
CA ARG A 92 -1.23 -12.63 2.79
C ARG A 92 -0.84 -13.36 4.07
N GLU A 93 -0.78 -12.66 5.20
CA GLU A 93 -0.47 -13.28 6.50
C GLU A 93 -1.49 -14.35 6.89
N ILE A 94 -2.78 -14.13 6.64
CA ILE A 94 -3.82 -15.15 6.88
C ILE A 94 -3.58 -16.37 5.98
N TRP A 95 -3.27 -16.14 4.70
CA TRP A 95 -3.04 -17.21 3.74
C TRP A 95 -1.80 -18.05 4.09
N GLU A 96 -0.70 -17.41 4.48
CA GLU A 96 0.53 -18.08 4.91
C GLU A 96 0.28 -18.93 6.17
N LEU A 97 -0.47 -18.41 7.15
CA LEU A 97 -0.85 -19.17 8.34
C LEU A 97 -1.75 -20.37 8.01
N ALA A 98 -2.71 -20.18 7.10
CA ALA A 98 -3.57 -21.25 6.61
C ALA A 98 -2.76 -22.36 5.92
N ALA A 99 -1.82 -21.98 5.07
CA ALA A 99 -0.94 -22.91 4.37
C ALA A 99 -0.08 -23.71 5.37
N LEU A 100 0.52 -23.04 6.36
CA LEU A 100 1.30 -23.70 7.42
C LEU A 100 0.46 -24.67 8.26
N GLN A 101 -0.77 -24.31 8.59
CA GLN A 101 -1.69 -25.21 9.30
C GLN A 101 -2.02 -26.44 8.45
N ARG A 102 -2.28 -26.26 7.16
CA ARG A 102 -2.54 -27.37 6.24
C ARG A 102 -1.34 -28.31 6.14
N SER A 103 -0.13 -27.78 5.97
CA SER A 103 1.10 -28.59 5.93
C SER A 103 1.35 -29.34 7.24
N ARG A 104 1.01 -28.75 8.40
CA ARG A 104 1.09 -29.44 9.70
C ARG A 104 0.07 -30.56 9.83
N VAL A 105 -1.13 -30.39 9.31
CA VAL A 105 -2.15 -31.46 9.30
C VAL A 105 -1.70 -32.60 8.40
N GLU A 106 -1.16 -32.30 7.22
CA GLU A 106 -0.65 -33.31 6.28
C GLU A 106 0.57 -34.06 6.83
N ALA A 107 1.54 -33.36 7.43
CA ALA A 107 2.71 -33.99 8.06
C ALA A 107 2.34 -34.73 9.37
N GLY A 108 1.41 -34.16 10.14
CA GLY A 108 0.94 -34.69 11.40
C GLY A 108 0.02 -35.89 11.24
N ALA A 109 -0.74 -36.02 10.16
CA ALA A 109 -1.62 -37.16 9.93
C ALA A 109 -0.88 -38.51 9.99
N GLY A 110 0.41 -38.55 9.64
CA GLY A 110 1.24 -39.76 9.76
C GLY A 110 1.74 -40.08 11.17
N LEU A 111 1.96 -39.08 12.03
CA LEU A 111 2.56 -39.23 13.37
C LEU A 111 1.58 -39.01 14.53
N ALA A 112 0.51 -38.23 14.32
CA ALA A 112 -0.51 -37.90 15.31
C ALA A 112 -1.45 -39.07 15.61
N ALA A 113 -1.47 -40.11 14.77
CA ALA A 113 -2.08 -41.40 15.11
C ALA A 113 -1.45 -42.04 16.36
N LEU A 114 -0.22 -41.64 16.73
CA LEU A 114 0.50 -42.16 17.89
C LEU A 114 0.51 -41.23 19.11
N TRP A 115 0.17 -39.93 18.97
CA TRP A 115 0.28 -38.94 20.06
C TRP A 115 -0.97 -38.05 20.17
N SER A 116 -1.83 -38.39 21.13
CA SER A 116 -3.20 -37.86 21.32
C SER A 116 -3.31 -36.47 21.99
N ALA A 117 -2.64 -35.43 21.50
CA ALA A 117 -2.80 -34.08 22.07
C ALA A 117 -2.54 -32.91 21.10
N ALA A 118 -2.79 -33.06 19.80
CA ALA A 118 -2.73 -31.91 18.90
C ALA A 118 -3.93 -30.98 19.16
N PRO A 119 -3.72 -29.65 19.34
CA PRO A 119 -4.83 -28.71 19.46
C PRO A 119 -5.69 -28.75 18.18
N PRO A 120 -7.02 -28.56 18.30
CA PRO A 120 -7.91 -28.60 17.14
C PRO A 120 -7.50 -27.53 16.12
N PRO A 121 -7.61 -27.83 14.81
CA PRO A 121 -7.31 -26.86 13.77
C PRO A 121 -8.18 -25.62 13.98
N GLN A 122 -7.55 -24.47 14.14
CA GLN A 122 -8.27 -23.20 14.22
C GLN A 122 -8.90 -22.91 12.86
N SER A 123 -10.13 -22.39 12.85
CA SER A 123 -10.76 -21.98 11.61
C SER A 123 -10.05 -20.76 11.00
N LEU A 124 -10.10 -20.63 9.68
CA LEU A 124 -9.58 -19.44 8.97
C LEU A 124 -10.16 -18.13 9.54
N ALA A 125 -11.43 -18.15 9.93
CA ALA A 125 -12.11 -17.02 10.54
C ALA A 125 -11.50 -16.64 11.90
N ALA A 126 -11.16 -17.62 12.74
CA ALA A 126 -10.52 -17.37 14.03
C ALA A 126 -9.11 -16.78 13.86
N CYS A 127 -8.34 -17.31 12.90
CA CYS A 127 -7.02 -16.78 12.54
C CYS A 127 -7.12 -15.33 12.03
N ALA A 128 -8.07 -15.08 11.12
CA ALA A 128 -8.32 -13.75 10.58
C ALA A 128 -8.72 -12.75 11.68
N GLN A 129 -9.60 -13.16 12.60
CA GLN A 129 -10.03 -12.35 13.73
C GLN A 129 -8.85 -12.04 14.67
N GLN A 130 -8.04 -13.03 15.02
CA GLN A 130 -6.86 -12.83 15.86
C GLN A 130 -5.88 -11.82 15.25
N LYS A 131 -5.58 -11.97 13.95
CA LYS A 131 -4.69 -11.05 13.21
C LYS A 131 -5.28 -9.65 13.12
N LEU A 132 -6.58 -9.54 12.86
CA LEU A 132 -7.26 -8.26 12.81
C LEU A 132 -7.22 -7.56 14.17
N THR A 133 -7.51 -8.27 15.27
CA THR A 133 -7.44 -7.71 16.63
C THR A 133 -6.03 -7.24 16.95
N ALA A 134 -5.00 -8.05 16.66
CA ALA A 134 -3.60 -7.65 16.86
C ALA A 134 -3.25 -6.37 16.07
N ARG A 135 -3.66 -6.29 14.79
CA ARG A 135 -3.46 -5.07 13.98
C ARG A 135 -4.23 -3.88 14.54
N VAL A 136 -5.43 -4.08 15.08
CA VAL A 136 -6.22 -3.01 15.69
C VAL A 136 -5.56 -2.50 16.97
N GLU A 137 -4.92 -3.36 17.75
CA GLU A 137 -4.16 -2.96 18.95
C GLU A 137 -2.90 -2.15 18.57
N GLU A 138 -2.22 -2.53 17.49
CA GLU A 138 -1.06 -1.80 16.94
C GLU A 138 -1.40 -0.38 16.45
N ILE A 139 -2.70 -0.04 16.28
CA ILE A 139 -3.13 1.29 15.84
C ILE A 139 -2.56 2.38 16.76
N ARG A 140 -2.46 2.15 18.06
CA ARG A 140 -1.99 3.21 18.97
C ARG A 140 -0.54 3.63 18.74
N ASP A 141 0.30 2.73 18.25
CA ASP A 141 1.74 2.94 18.14
C ASP A 141 2.21 3.24 16.71
N ALA A 142 1.30 3.13 15.73
CA ALA A 142 1.63 3.35 14.33
C ALA A 142 1.81 4.85 13.99
N PRO A 143 2.76 5.22 13.11
CA PRO A 143 3.02 6.60 12.72
C PRO A 143 1.98 7.13 11.71
N TYR A 144 0.69 7.08 12.07
CA TYR A 144 -0.41 7.46 11.17
C TYR A 144 -0.34 8.86 10.56
N PRO A 145 0.11 9.91 11.26
CA PRO A 145 0.26 11.21 10.63
C PRO A 145 1.13 11.15 9.37
N VAL A 146 2.17 10.31 9.37
CA VAL A 146 3.04 10.12 8.21
C VAL A 146 2.28 9.44 7.07
N TYR A 147 1.57 8.35 7.36
CA TYR A 147 0.78 7.60 6.36
C TYR A 147 -0.32 8.47 5.73
N MET A 148 -0.99 9.27 6.56
CA MET A 148 -2.02 10.21 6.12
C MET A 148 -1.44 11.29 5.19
N LEU A 149 -0.30 11.89 5.56
CA LEU A 149 0.36 12.93 4.77
C LEU A 149 0.91 12.37 3.44
N MET A 150 1.59 11.22 3.48
CA MET A 150 2.07 10.55 2.27
C MET A 150 0.92 10.17 1.34
N GLY A 151 -0.18 9.67 1.89
CA GLY A 151 -1.40 9.37 1.16
C GLY A 151 -1.99 10.60 0.45
N LEU A 152 -2.12 11.72 1.16
CA LEU A 152 -2.58 12.98 0.57
C LEU A 152 -1.65 13.49 -0.53
N LEU A 153 -0.33 13.41 -0.33
CA LEU A 153 0.67 13.81 -1.32
C LEU A 153 0.59 12.94 -2.57
N CYS A 154 0.57 11.61 -2.40
CA CYS A 154 0.42 10.66 -3.51
C CYS A 154 -0.89 10.88 -4.27
N PHE A 155 -2.01 11.04 -3.55
CA PHE A 155 -3.30 11.37 -4.16
C PHE A 155 -3.23 12.65 -5.01
N LYS A 156 -2.57 13.69 -4.51
CA LYS A 156 -2.37 14.95 -5.24
C LYS A 156 -1.48 14.79 -6.47
N MET A 157 -0.38 14.05 -6.36
CA MET A 157 0.53 13.76 -7.47
C MET A 157 -0.16 12.97 -8.59
N LEU A 158 -1.08 12.06 -8.24
CA LEU A 158 -1.91 11.31 -9.20
C LEU A 158 -3.09 12.13 -9.75
N GLY A 159 -3.06 13.47 -9.58
CA GLY A 159 -4.08 14.40 -10.10
C GLY A 159 -5.37 14.45 -9.30
N GLY A 160 -5.38 13.90 -8.08
CA GLY A 160 -6.53 13.88 -7.20
C GLY A 160 -6.93 15.28 -6.71
N ARG A 161 -8.24 15.56 -6.73
CA ARG A 161 -8.83 16.75 -6.08
C ARG A 161 -9.71 16.28 -4.94
N LEU A 162 -9.61 16.88 -3.76
CA LEU A 162 -10.44 16.45 -2.63
C LEU A 162 -11.95 16.62 -2.93
N ASN A 163 -12.31 17.68 -3.66
CA ASN A 163 -13.68 17.90 -4.14
C ASN A 163 -14.11 16.90 -5.23
N ALA A 164 -13.18 16.21 -5.90
CA ALA A 164 -13.50 15.19 -6.90
C ALA A 164 -14.08 13.92 -6.27
N LEU A 165 -13.93 13.73 -4.95
CA LEU A 165 -14.56 12.63 -4.23
C LEU A 165 -16.03 12.90 -3.92
N ALA A 166 -16.49 14.14 -3.94
CA ALA A 166 -17.89 14.41 -3.68
C ALA A 166 -18.82 13.96 -4.82
N PRO A 167 -20.03 13.48 -4.50
CA PRO A 167 -21.11 13.35 -5.45
C PRO A 167 -21.38 14.67 -6.15
N SER A 168 -21.76 14.58 -7.41
CA SER A 168 -21.95 15.77 -8.21
C SER A 168 -23.40 16.15 -8.31
N ASN A 169 -23.63 17.46 -8.17
CA ASN A 169 -24.95 18.03 -8.28
C ASN A 169 -25.20 18.43 -9.74
N PHE A 170 -26.33 18.00 -10.31
CA PHE A 170 -26.69 18.44 -11.66
C PHE A 170 -26.87 19.96 -11.74
N SER A 171 -27.29 20.66 -10.68
CA SER A 171 -27.57 22.09 -10.75
C SER A 171 -26.34 23.01 -10.63
N ASN A 172 -25.15 22.48 -10.33
CA ASN A 172 -23.97 23.26 -9.98
C ASN A 172 -22.68 22.69 -10.57
N LEU A 173 -21.59 23.49 -10.54
CA LEU A 173 -20.23 23.09 -10.90
C LEU A 173 -19.85 21.72 -10.34
N GLY A 174 -19.40 20.88 -11.25
CA GLY A 174 -19.06 19.50 -11.00
C GLY A 174 -17.87 19.28 -10.10
N ALA A 175 -17.82 18.11 -9.47
CA ALA A 175 -16.62 17.59 -8.82
C ALA A 175 -15.41 17.59 -9.78
N PHE A 176 -15.68 17.37 -11.07
CA PHE A 176 -14.66 17.28 -12.10
C PHE A 176 -14.56 18.47 -13.05
N HIS A 177 -15.27 19.58 -12.81
CA HIS A 177 -15.28 20.70 -13.75
C HIS A 177 -13.86 21.21 -14.05
N LEU A 178 -13.60 21.49 -15.32
CA LEU A 178 -12.38 22.12 -15.81
C LEU A 178 -12.77 23.39 -16.54
N LYS A 179 -12.50 24.55 -15.95
CA LYS A 179 -12.82 25.85 -16.57
C LYS A 179 -12.14 26.01 -17.94
N LYS A 180 -10.90 25.49 -18.07
CA LYS A 180 -10.14 25.54 -19.33
C LYS A 180 -10.73 24.67 -20.44
N ALA A 181 -11.40 23.57 -20.09
CA ALA A 181 -12.02 22.64 -21.05
C ALA A 181 -13.52 22.91 -21.26
N SER A 182 -13.95 24.16 -21.04
CA SER A 182 -15.36 24.55 -21.20
C SER A 182 -15.52 25.44 -22.41
N LEU A 183 -16.58 25.21 -23.20
CA LEU A 183 -16.90 26.01 -24.37
C LEU A 183 -17.82 27.17 -23.99
N PRO A 184 -17.62 28.39 -24.53
CA PRO A 184 -18.61 29.44 -24.40
C PRO A 184 -19.90 28.97 -25.05
N ALA A 185 -21.03 29.20 -24.39
CA ALA A 185 -22.29 28.75 -24.92
C ALA A 185 -22.97 29.90 -25.67
N THR A 186 -23.30 29.64 -26.93
CA THR A 186 -24.03 30.53 -27.84
C THR A 186 -25.55 30.41 -27.64
N ALA A 187 -26.32 31.32 -28.26
CA ALA A 187 -27.79 31.26 -28.24
C ALA A 187 -28.29 29.98 -28.93
N GLU A 188 -27.62 29.59 -30.01
CA GLU A 188 -27.71 28.26 -30.59
C GLU A 188 -26.92 27.31 -29.68
N TYR A 189 -27.53 26.20 -29.27
CA TYR A 189 -26.85 25.16 -28.50
C TYR A 189 -25.57 24.68 -29.23
N ALA A 190 -24.62 24.06 -28.52
CA ALA A 190 -23.37 23.57 -29.11
C ALA A 190 -23.58 22.81 -30.44
N THR A 191 -22.75 23.12 -31.44
CA THR A 191 -22.73 22.43 -32.75
C THR A 191 -22.45 20.93 -32.57
N PRO A 192 -22.80 20.07 -33.54
CA PRO A 192 -22.50 18.64 -33.44
C PRO A 192 -21.02 18.33 -33.17
N ILE A 193 -20.10 19.10 -33.79
CA ILE A 193 -18.66 18.96 -33.59
C ILE A 193 -18.28 19.34 -32.15
N GLU A 194 -18.78 20.47 -31.64
CA GLU A 194 -18.53 20.89 -30.26
C GLU A 194 -19.09 19.90 -29.23
N ARG A 195 -20.26 19.30 -29.50
CA ARG A 195 -20.81 18.21 -28.67
C ARG A 195 -19.88 16.99 -28.67
N GLY A 196 -19.38 16.59 -29.82
CA GLY A 196 -18.40 15.49 -29.92
C GLY A 196 -17.14 15.77 -29.11
N VAL A 197 -16.60 16.99 -29.22
CA VAL A 197 -15.43 17.43 -28.43
C VAL A 197 -15.73 17.42 -26.93
N ILE A 198 -16.86 17.98 -26.51
CA ILE A 198 -17.30 17.98 -25.09
C ILE A 198 -17.49 16.56 -24.56
N GLN A 199 -18.04 15.65 -25.37
CA GLN A 199 -18.23 14.24 -25.01
C GLN A 199 -16.90 13.52 -24.86
N GLU A 200 -15.94 13.74 -25.76
CA GLU A 200 -14.58 13.18 -25.62
C GLU A 200 -13.86 13.72 -24.37
N PHE A 201 -13.95 15.03 -24.11
CA PHE A 201 -13.47 15.59 -22.84
C PHE A 201 -14.21 14.96 -21.64
N GLY A 202 -15.50 14.68 -21.79
CA GLY A 202 -16.34 14.05 -20.76
C GLY A 202 -15.94 12.60 -20.51
N ARG A 203 -15.45 11.90 -21.53
CA ARG A 203 -14.91 10.54 -21.46
C ARG A 203 -13.54 10.52 -20.78
N LEU A 204 -12.66 11.45 -21.14
CA LEU A 204 -11.29 11.52 -20.63
C LEU A 204 -11.20 12.05 -19.19
N TYR A 205 -11.91 13.13 -18.89
CA TYR A 205 -11.81 13.83 -17.61
C TYR A 205 -13.01 13.54 -16.69
N GLY A 206 -13.93 12.69 -17.13
CA GLY A 206 -15.22 12.35 -16.54
C GLY A 206 -16.25 13.49 -16.60
N CYS A 207 -17.51 13.16 -16.33
CA CYS A 207 -18.60 14.14 -16.21
C CYS A 207 -18.31 15.04 -15.00
N HIS A 208 -18.69 16.32 -14.90
CA HIS A 208 -19.89 17.06 -15.35
C HIS A 208 -19.65 18.60 -15.21
N THR A 209 -20.38 19.46 -15.94
CA THR A 209 -21.33 20.46 -15.36
C THR A 209 -22.40 20.96 -16.35
N VAL A 210 -23.65 21.11 -15.87
CA VAL A 210 -24.62 22.11 -16.34
C VAL A 210 -24.05 23.52 -16.19
N ALA A 211 -24.17 24.28 -17.25
CA ALA A 211 -23.95 25.70 -17.26
C ALA A 211 -24.82 26.40 -16.19
N GLN A 212 -24.19 26.87 -15.12
CA GLN A 212 -24.87 27.58 -14.05
C GLN A 212 -25.44 28.89 -14.61
N ARG A 213 -26.77 29.04 -14.64
CA ARG A 213 -27.41 30.36 -14.77
C ARG A 213 -27.07 31.15 -13.50
N LYS A 214 -25.90 31.80 -13.48
CA LYS A 214 -25.48 32.68 -12.37
C LYS A 214 -26.24 34.01 -12.33
N ASP A 215 -27.23 34.20 -13.21
CA ASP A 215 -28.15 35.34 -13.19
C ASP A 215 -29.13 35.34 -11.99
N ALA A 216 -28.99 34.40 -11.06
CA ALA A 216 -29.84 34.31 -9.88
C ALA A 216 -29.46 35.29 -8.75
N SER A 217 -28.24 35.82 -8.70
CA SER A 217 -27.93 36.83 -7.67
C SER A 217 -28.56 38.16 -8.05
N VAL A 218 -29.51 38.65 -7.24
CA VAL A 218 -30.20 39.94 -7.40
C VAL A 218 -29.21 41.09 -7.68
N LEU A 219 -28.06 41.10 -7.01
CA LEU A 219 -27.00 42.08 -7.21
C LEU A 219 -26.45 42.11 -8.65
N ARG A 220 -26.32 40.96 -9.33
CA ARG A 220 -25.86 40.93 -10.73
C ARG A 220 -26.92 41.37 -11.72
N ARG A 221 -28.20 41.09 -11.42
CA ARG A 221 -29.32 41.64 -12.20
C ARG A 221 -29.32 43.16 -12.10
N LEU A 222 -29.09 43.71 -10.90
CA LEU A 222 -28.97 45.15 -10.66
C LEU A 222 -27.76 45.77 -11.39
N VAL A 223 -26.62 45.09 -11.42
CA VAL A 223 -25.39 45.58 -12.09
C VAL A 223 -25.38 45.33 -13.61
N GLY A 224 -26.43 44.70 -14.17
CA GLY A 224 -26.54 44.44 -15.61
C GLY A 224 -25.46 43.51 -16.19
N ARG A 225 -24.68 42.83 -15.35
CA ARG A 225 -23.53 42.03 -15.78
C ARG A 225 -23.99 40.66 -16.27
N LYS A 226 -24.18 40.51 -17.59
CA LYS A 226 -24.50 39.23 -18.24
C LYS A 226 -23.41 38.20 -17.93
N VAL A 227 -23.77 37.05 -17.36
CA VAL A 227 -22.80 35.96 -17.16
C VAL A 227 -22.74 35.11 -18.43
N ALA A 228 -21.54 34.96 -18.99
CA ALA A 228 -21.33 34.04 -20.10
C ALA A 228 -21.68 32.61 -19.69
N PHE A 229 -22.70 32.04 -20.33
CA PHE A 229 -23.08 30.63 -20.20
C PHE A 229 -21.93 29.78 -20.80
N ARG A 230 -21.61 28.62 -20.20
CA ARG A 230 -20.51 27.75 -20.65
C ARG A 230 -20.89 26.29 -20.57
N PHE A 231 -20.61 25.53 -21.61
CA PHE A 231 -20.76 24.08 -21.62
C PHE A 231 -19.52 23.41 -21.02
N TYR A 232 -19.73 22.50 -20.08
CA TYR A 232 -18.66 21.70 -19.49
C TYR A 232 -18.74 20.25 -19.96
N PRO A 233 -17.62 19.51 -19.97
CA PRO A 233 -17.58 18.10 -20.33
C PRO A 233 -18.53 17.24 -19.49
N GLN A 234 -19.26 16.34 -20.14
CA GLN A 234 -20.18 15.40 -19.50
C GLN A 234 -20.08 14.02 -20.15
N CYS A 235 -20.17 12.95 -19.35
CA CYS A 235 -20.48 11.63 -19.88
C CYS A 235 -21.92 11.57 -20.38
N GLU A 236 -22.14 10.65 -21.31
CA GLU A 236 -23.44 10.41 -21.95
C GLU A 236 -24.58 10.16 -20.94
N PRO A 237 -24.45 9.32 -19.88
CA PRO A 237 -25.55 9.12 -18.94
C PRO A 237 -25.92 10.38 -18.16
N CYS A 238 -24.95 11.25 -17.85
CA CYS A 238 -25.23 12.52 -17.17
C CYS A 238 -25.88 13.51 -18.13
N SER A 239 -25.40 13.61 -19.37
CA SER A 239 -25.95 14.47 -20.41
C SER A 239 -27.43 14.15 -20.67
N ASN A 240 -27.76 12.87 -20.82
CA ASN A 240 -29.14 12.44 -21.11
C ASN A 240 -30.10 12.71 -19.95
N GLN A 241 -29.63 12.65 -18.69
CA GLN A 241 -30.46 12.96 -17.52
C GLN A 241 -30.57 14.46 -17.21
N GLN A 242 -29.59 15.24 -17.67
CA GLN A 242 -29.44 16.65 -17.36
C GLN A 242 -30.70 17.45 -17.70
N GLY A 243 -31.22 17.30 -18.93
CA GLY A 243 -32.36 18.07 -19.40
C GLY A 243 -33.60 17.86 -18.51
N THR A 244 -33.88 16.61 -18.13
CA THR A 244 -35.01 16.28 -17.26
C THR A 244 -34.82 16.80 -15.84
N VAL A 245 -33.61 16.65 -15.27
CA VAL A 245 -33.32 17.11 -13.90
C VAL A 245 -33.36 18.64 -13.80
N VAL A 246 -32.83 19.34 -14.79
CA VAL A 246 -32.86 20.82 -14.85
C VAL A 246 -34.30 21.33 -14.96
N LYS A 247 -35.15 20.70 -15.78
CA LYS A 247 -36.58 21.06 -15.88
C LYS A 247 -37.32 20.89 -14.55
N GLN A 248 -36.98 19.85 -13.77
CA GLN A 248 -37.63 19.54 -12.50
C GLN A 248 -37.07 20.33 -11.30
N TRP A 249 -35.99 21.11 -11.46
CA TRP A 249 -35.29 21.81 -10.38
C TRP A 249 -34.87 20.94 -9.18
N LYS A 250 -34.72 19.62 -9.39
CA LYS A 250 -34.34 18.68 -8.32
C LYS A 250 -32.83 18.65 -8.15
N ALA A 251 -32.35 18.83 -6.92
CA ALA A 251 -30.95 18.63 -6.56
C ALA A 251 -30.61 17.12 -6.49
N LYS A 252 -30.52 16.47 -7.65
CA LYS A 252 -30.12 15.06 -7.75
C LYS A 252 -28.59 14.96 -7.69
N LEU A 253 -28.08 14.12 -6.79
CA LEU A 253 -26.65 13.83 -6.69
C LEU A 253 -26.30 12.55 -7.47
N ARG A 254 -25.22 12.59 -8.24
CA ARG A 254 -24.70 11.45 -9.00
C ARG A 254 -23.28 11.11 -8.57
N THR A 255 -23.02 9.84 -8.31
CA THR A 255 -21.70 9.28 -8.03
C THR A 255 -21.16 8.55 -9.25
N HIS A 256 -19.84 8.41 -9.33
CA HIS A 256 -19.10 7.79 -10.44
C HIS A 256 -18.16 6.70 -9.92
N PHE A 257 -18.68 5.78 -9.09
CA PHE A 257 -17.87 4.71 -8.50
C PHE A 257 -17.16 3.89 -9.57
N LEU A 258 -17.89 3.46 -10.60
CA LEU A 258 -17.39 2.59 -11.67
C LEU A 258 -16.49 3.29 -12.69
N SER A 259 -16.07 4.53 -12.44
CA SER A 259 -15.15 5.26 -13.31
C SER A 259 -13.83 5.45 -12.57
N PRO A 260 -13.02 4.38 -12.46
CA PRO A 260 -11.73 4.46 -11.80
C PRO A 260 -10.84 5.47 -12.52
N ARG A 261 -9.95 6.07 -11.75
CA ARG A 261 -9.03 7.13 -12.20
C ARG A 261 -7.70 6.88 -11.52
N LEU A 262 -6.64 7.48 -12.03
CA LEU A 262 -5.30 7.25 -11.51
C LEU A 262 -5.19 7.47 -10.00
N TYR A 263 -5.77 8.54 -9.45
CA TYR A 263 -5.75 8.78 -8.00
C TYR A 263 -6.51 7.73 -7.16
N HIS A 264 -7.38 6.91 -7.75
CA HIS A 264 -8.00 5.78 -7.03
C HIS A 264 -6.99 4.66 -6.75
N SER A 265 -5.87 4.63 -7.48
CA SER A 265 -4.73 3.73 -7.21
C SER A 265 -3.77 4.26 -6.15
N THR A 266 -4.11 5.33 -5.41
CA THR A 266 -3.24 5.90 -4.36
C THR A 266 -2.78 4.85 -3.35
N GLY A 267 -3.69 3.99 -2.87
CA GLY A 267 -3.33 2.92 -1.92
C GLY A 267 -2.31 1.94 -2.48
N LEU A 268 -2.41 1.61 -3.77
CA LEU A 268 -1.48 0.71 -4.46
C LEU A 268 -0.08 1.35 -4.55
N TRP A 269 0.00 2.59 -5.03
CA TRP A 269 1.28 3.30 -5.12
C TRP A 269 1.90 3.54 -3.75
N LEU A 270 1.08 3.84 -2.75
CA LEU A 270 1.55 4.06 -1.39
C LEU A 270 2.18 2.80 -0.81
N VAL A 271 1.57 1.63 -0.98
CA VAL A 271 2.16 0.35 -0.53
C VAL A 271 3.43 0.03 -1.34
N LEU A 272 3.44 0.22 -2.66
CA LEU A 272 4.65 -0.03 -3.46
C LEU A 272 5.83 0.85 -3.02
N LEU A 273 5.59 2.14 -2.78
CA LEU A 273 6.62 3.08 -2.34
C LEU A 273 7.09 2.80 -0.90
N CYS A 274 6.17 2.44 0.00
CA CYS A 274 6.49 2.23 1.41
C CYS A 274 7.10 0.85 1.70
N THR A 275 6.68 -0.19 0.98
CA THR A 275 7.13 -1.57 1.20
C THR A 275 8.27 -1.99 0.25
N GLY A 276 8.34 -1.43 -0.96
CA GLY A 276 9.34 -1.74 -1.97
C GLY A 276 10.73 -1.12 -1.74
N GLY A 277 11.10 -0.81 -0.49
CA GLY A 277 12.44 -0.35 -0.13
C GLY A 277 12.79 1.11 -0.46
N LEU A 278 11.89 1.87 -1.12
CA LEU A 278 12.08 3.32 -1.32
C LEU A 278 11.89 4.12 -0.02
N TYR A 279 11.20 3.56 0.97
CA TYR A 279 11.16 4.11 2.32
C TYR A 279 12.38 3.62 3.12
N VAL A 280 13.53 4.23 2.87
CA VAL A 280 14.87 3.94 3.44
C VAL A 280 14.97 4.30 4.95
N GLY A 281 13.87 4.22 5.70
CA GLY A 281 13.74 4.76 7.06
C GLY A 281 13.69 3.74 8.22
N GLY A 282 13.54 2.44 7.97
CA GLY A 282 13.72 1.41 9.01
C GLY A 282 12.49 0.60 9.42
N SER A 283 11.92 -0.18 8.50
CA SER A 283 10.98 -1.26 8.85
C SER A 283 11.42 -2.56 8.17
N SER A 284 11.89 -3.51 8.99
CA SER A 284 11.99 -4.99 8.89
C SER A 284 12.19 -5.73 7.56
N PHE A 285 12.37 -5.07 6.41
CA PHE A 285 12.65 -5.78 5.15
C PHE A 285 14.06 -6.41 5.11
N HIS A 286 14.95 -5.98 6.01
CA HIS A 286 16.22 -6.66 6.28
C HIS A 286 16.11 -7.89 7.20
N GLU A 287 14.94 -8.15 7.80
CA GLU A 287 14.79 -9.22 8.81
C GLU A 287 14.55 -10.60 8.18
N MET A 288 14.03 -10.68 6.94
CA MET A 288 13.76 -11.95 6.27
C MET A 288 14.92 -12.49 5.43
N SER A 289 15.94 -11.70 5.09
CA SER A 289 17.09 -12.22 4.32
C SER A 289 17.99 -13.16 5.13
N ASP A 290 17.91 -13.11 6.46
CA ASP A 290 18.93 -13.70 7.32
C ASP A 290 18.54 -15.08 7.90
N VAL A 291 17.29 -15.52 7.72
CA VAL A 291 16.77 -16.76 8.34
C VAL A 291 16.89 -17.99 7.42
N GLU A 292 16.81 -17.84 6.09
CA GLU A 292 16.82 -18.98 5.16
C GLU A 292 18.22 -19.59 4.95
N ALA A 293 19.28 -18.77 4.97
CA ALA A 293 20.64 -19.22 4.62
C ALA A 293 21.27 -20.19 5.64
N THR A 294 20.72 -20.29 6.86
CA THR A 294 21.34 -21.09 7.94
C THR A 294 20.83 -22.53 7.96
N ARG A 295 19.74 -22.88 7.24
CA ARG A 295 19.10 -24.20 7.41
C ARG A 295 19.50 -25.25 6.38
N THR A 296 20.08 -24.88 5.24
CA THR A 296 20.33 -25.83 4.14
C THR A 296 21.75 -26.44 4.12
N GLN A 297 22.68 -25.99 4.98
CA GLN A 297 24.09 -26.46 4.92
C GLN A 297 24.44 -27.66 5.82
N ALA A 298 23.48 -28.32 6.45
CA ALA A 298 23.78 -29.41 7.39
C ALA A 298 23.89 -30.83 6.75
N THR A 299 23.72 -31.00 5.43
CA THR A 299 23.72 -32.33 4.80
C THR A 299 24.35 -32.35 3.41
N ALA A 300 25.67 -32.15 3.30
CA ALA A 300 26.42 -32.58 2.11
C ALA A 300 27.86 -32.95 2.51
N SER A 301 28.06 -34.24 2.74
CA SER A 301 29.37 -34.85 2.91
C SER A 301 30.04 -35.03 1.55
N GLY A 302 31.03 -34.19 1.22
CA GLY A 302 31.87 -34.32 0.03
C GLY A 302 33.13 -33.47 0.19
N SER A 303 34.28 -34.11 0.29
CA SER A 303 35.51 -33.59 0.92
C SER A 303 36.42 -32.69 0.07
N ASP A 304 35.96 -32.12 -1.06
CA ASP A 304 36.86 -31.41 -2.00
C ASP A 304 36.56 -29.92 -2.25
N GLU A 305 35.61 -29.29 -1.53
CA GLU A 305 35.26 -27.88 -1.72
C GLU A 305 35.83 -26.91 -0.65
N LEU A 306 36.94 -27.27 -0.01
CA LEU A 306 37.44 -26.61 1.21
C LEU A 306 38.20 -25.29 1.00
N LEU A 307 38.49 -24.86 -0.25
CA LEU A 307 39.38 -23.71 -0.50
C LEU A 307 38.72 -22.44 -1.08
N GLN A 308 37.41 -22.45 -1.40
CA GLN A 308 36.69 -21.24 -1.84
C GLN A 308 35.62 -20.72 -0.87
N PHE A 309 35.34 -21.43 0.23
CA PHE A 309 34.29 -21.05 1.20
C PHE A 309 34.71 -20.07 2.29
N THR A 310 36.01 -19.72 2.40
CA THR A 310 36.52 -18.92 3.53
C THR A 310 36.22 -17.42 3.46
N ASN A 311 35.60 -16.92 2.38
CA ASN A 311 35.26 -15.50 2.24
C ASN A 311 33.81 -15.13 2.60
N HIS A 312 32.91 -16.08 2.86
CA HIS A 312 31.49 -15.78 3.19
C HIS A 312 31.17 -15.64 4.68
N HIS A 313 32.12 -15.92 5.59
CA HIS A 313 31.87 -15.80 7.04
C HIS A 313 31.79 -14.35 7.56
N ALA A 314 32.43 -13.39 6.90
CA ALA A 314 32.47 -12.01 7.37
C ALA A 314 31.10 -11.30 7.30
N THR A 315 30.19 -11.74 6.42
CA THR A 315 28.86 -11.15 6.29
C THR A 315 27.89 -11.64 7.38
N SER A 316 28.08 -12.84 7.95
CA SER A 316 27.15 -13.38 8.95
C SER A 316 27.32 -12.76 10.35
N GLU A 317 28.56 -12.50 10.78
CA GLU A 317 28.81 -11.87 12.09
C GLU A 317 28.27 -10.45 12.16
N HIS A 318 28.33 -9.70 11.04
CA HIS A 318 27.79 -8.35 10.98
C HIS A 318 26.25 -8.34 11.04
N GLY A 319 25.59 -9.27 10.33
CA GLY A 319 24.14 -9.47 10.41
C GLY A 319 23.69 -9.81 11.83
N LEU A 320 24.38 -10.73 12.50
CA LEU A 320 24.11 -11.08 13.90
C LEU A 320 24.22 -9.87 14.84
N LEU A 321 25.22 -9.01 14.62
CA LEU A 321 25.43 -7.80 15.42
C LEU A 321 24.31 -6.76 15.22
N VAL A 322 23.75 -6.66 14.01
CA VAL A 322 22.57 -5.84 13.72
C VAL A 322 21.34 -6.40 14.43
N SER A 323 21.08 -7.71 14.29
CA SER A 323 19.97 -8.39 14.97
C SER A 323 20.01 -8.22 16.50
N LEU A 324 21.19 -8.37 17.13
CA LEU A 324 21.35 -8.14 18.57
C LEU A 324 21.06 -6.69 19.00
N ARG A 325 21.41 -5.69 18.17
CA ARG A 325 21.09 -4.28 18.45
C ARG A 325 19.60 -4.01 18.38
N GLU A 326 18.89 -4.63 17.44
CA GLU A 326 17.43 -4.47 17.31
C GLU A 326 16.70 -5.13 18.47
N ARG A 327 17.08 -6.36 18.85
CA ARG A 327 16.53 -7.05 20.02
C ARG A 327 16.74 -6.24 21.30
N GLU A 328 17.93 -5.67 21.50
CA GLU A 328 18.19 -4.77 22.64
C GLU A 328 17.27 -3.56 22.65
N ARG A 329 17.08 -2.88 21.50
CA ARG A 329 16.16 -1.72 21.40
C ARG A 329 14.72 -2.11 21.74
N LYS A 330 14.27 -3.28 21.29
CA LYS A 330 12.94 -3.81 21.59
C LYS A 330 12.78 -4.07 23.10
N LEU A 331 13.71 -4.79 23.72
CA LEU A 331 13.70 -5.05 25.15
C LEU A 331 13.72 -3.76 25.99
N ARG A 332 14.49 -2.75 25.57
CA ARG A 332 14.50 -1.44 26.24
C ARG A 332 13.16 -0.70 26.15
N ARG A 333 12.37 -0.90 25.09
CA ARG A 333 11.00 -0.36 25.00
C ARG A 333 10.06 -1.11 25.93
N THR A 334 10.11 -2.44 25.91
CA THR A 334 9.32 -3.29 26.81
C THR A 334 9.62 -2.99 28.28
N LEU A 335 10.89 -2.78 28.62
CA LEU A 335 11.34 -2.43 29.96
C LEU A 335 10.72 -1.11 30.45
N LYS A 336 10.57 -0.11 29.56
CA LYS A 336 9.92 1.17 29.92
C LYS A 336 8.42 1.01 30.17
N SER A 337 7.78 0.00 29.60
CA SER A 337 6.36 -0.30 29.79
C SER A 337 6.08 -1.34 30.90
N ALA A 338 7.12 -1.97 31.45
CA ALA A 338 6.97 -3.03 32.44
C ALA A 338 6.40 -2.47 33.74
N LYS A 339 5.33 -3.10 34.24
CA LYS A 339 4.65 -2.68 35.48
C LYS A 339 5.13 -3.44 36.71
N HIS A 340 5.68 -4.64 36.52
CA HIS A 340 6.08 -5.52 37.61
C HIS A 340 7.60 -5.57 37.75
N ALA A 341 8.07 -5.47 38.99
CA ALA A 341 9.51 -5.49 39.29
C ALA A 341 10.20 -6.79 38.83
N ALA A 342 9.52 -7.93 38.95
CA ALA A 342 10.05 -9.22 38.50
C ALA A 342 10.26 -9.28 36.98
N GLU A 343 9.30 -8.75 36.21
CA GLU A 343 9.39 -8.65 34.76
C GLU A 343 10.52 -7.70 34.34
N ALA A 344 10.63 -6.53 34.98
CA ALA A 344 11.70 -5.58 34.74
C ALA A 344 13.09 -6.19 35.02
N ALA A 345 13.23 -6.96 36.10
CA ALA A 345 14.48 -7.64 36.44
C ALA A 345 14.87 -8.69 35.38
N ALA A 346 13.92 -9.47 34.87
CA ALA A 346 14.16 -10.43 33.79
C ALA A 346 14.61 -9.73 32.49
N LEU A 347 13.95 -8.62 32.12
CA LEU A 347 14.33 -7.82 30.95
C LEU A 347 15.72 -7.20 31.08
N HIS A 348 16.10 -6.74 32.28
CA HIS A 348 17.45 -6.26 32.54
C HIS A 348 18.51 -7.35 32.34
N ALA A 349 18.28 -8.54 32.89
CA ALA A 349 19.20 -9.66 32.73
C ALA A 349 19.39 -10.05 31.25
N GLU A 350 18.32 -10.04 30.45
CA GLU A 350 18.40 -10.32 29.01
C GLU A 350 19.16 -9.22 28.24
N ILE A 351 18.92 -7.94 28.57
CA ILE A 351 19.65 -6.82 27.98
C ILE A 351 21.16 -6.95 28.26
N ASP A 352 21.53 -7.30 29.49
CA ASP A 352 22.93 -7.47 29.89
C ASP A 352 23.59 -8.65 29.14
N ALA A 353 22.89 -9.77 28.98
CA ALA A 353 23.36 -10.90 28.18
C ALA A 353 23.60 -10.50 26.71
N ILE A 354 22.70 -9.71 26.12
CA ILE A 354 22.87 -9.19 24.75
C ILE A 354 24.06 -8.23 24.67
N VAL A 355 24.28 -7.38 25.68
CA VAL A 355 25.44 -6.49 25.75
C VAL A 355 26.74 -7.28 25.78
N GLN A 356 26.82 -8.33 26.58
CA GLN A 356 27.98 -9.22 26.65
C GLN A 356 28.22 -9.95 25.32
N CYS A 357 27.17 -10.48 24.69
CA CYS A 357 27.26 -11.17 23.40
C CYS A 357 27.75 -10.24 22.26
N LYS A 358 27.26 -8.99 22.20
CA LYS A 358 27.80 -8.01 21.25
C LYS A 358 29.27 -7.68 21.51
N ALA A 359 29.68 -7.62 22.78
CA ALA A 359 31.06 -7.35 23.15
C ALA A 359 32.00 -8.49 22.70
N SER A 360 31.59 -9.75 22.89
CA SER A 360 32.37 -10.92 22.43
C SER A 360 32.45 -10.98 20.91
N LEU A 361 31.35 -10.74 20.18
CA LEU A 361 31.36 -10.68 18.72
C LEU A 361 32.29 -9.59 18.20
N LYS A 362 32.24 -8.38 18.75
CA LYS A 362 33.17 -7.30 18.36
C LYS A 362 34.62 -7.68 18.62
N ALA A 363 34.91 -8.35 19.73
CA ALA A 363 36.25 -8.81 20.06
C ALA A 363 36.74 -9.86 19.06
N ASN A 364 35.88 -10.81 18.66
CA ASN A 364 36.18 -11.82 17.65
C ASN A 364 36.44 -11.18 16.27
N MET A 365 35.55 -10.31 15.80
CA MET A 365 35.74 -9.55 14.56
C MET A 365 37.07 -8.78 14.55
N LYS A 366 37.46 -8.18 15.69
CA LYS A 366 38.74 -7.48 15.83
C LYS A 366 39.93 -8.44 15.74
N ARG A 367 39.85 -9.62 16.39
CA ARG A 367 40.88 -10.67 16.33
C ARG A 367 41.04 -11.21 14.91
N GLU A 368 39.94 -11.46 14.20
CA GLU A 368 39.99 -11.90 12.81
C GLU A 368 40.62 -10.86 11.89
N LYS A 369 40.27 -9.58 12.08
CA LYS A 369 40.88 -8.49 11.30
C LYS A 369 42.39 -8.40 11.55
N ALA A 370 42.84 -8.57 12.79
CA ALA A 370 44.27 -8.61 13.13
C ALA A 370 44.97 -9.83 12.51
N ARG A 371 44.33 -11.00 12.52
CA ARG A 371 44.85 -12.22 11.88
C ARG A 371 44.98 -12.05 10.36
N LYS A 372 44.01 -11.41 9.71
CA LYS A 372 44.05 -11.10 8.27
C LYS A 372 45.08 -10.04 7.89
N ALA A 373 45.47 -9.18 8.82
CA ALA A 373 46.48 -8.15 8.58
C ALA A 373 47.92 -8.64 8.80
N SER A 374 48.09 -9.80 9.43
CA SER A 374 49.41 -10.41 9.70
C SER A 374 49.75 -11.57 8.77
N ALA A 375 48.78 -12.06 8.00
CA ALA A 375 48.96 -12.96 6.87
C ALA A 375 49.08 -12.13 5.58
#